data_AF-A0A6J6UWD1-F1
#
_entry.id   AF-A0A6J6UWD1-F1
#
_cell.length_a   1.000
_cell.length_b   1.000
_cell.length_c   1.000
_cell.angle_alpha   90.00
_cell.angle_beta   90.00
_cell.angle_gamma   90.00
#
_symmetry.space_group_name_H-M   'P 1'
#
loop_
_entity.id
_entity.type
_entity.pdbx_description
1 polymer ?
#
loop_
_entity_poly.entity_id
_entity_poly.type
_entity_poly.pdbx_seq_one_letter_code
_entity_poly.pdbx_strand_id
1 'polypeptide(L)'
;MLTVAREAAQQMRLRAAESAERLVREASADASRMRQDAELEAARRQNDAAADVEAEIELAKQQGRDMVNEAREYREKVLSELARRRELARQQIEQLIHNRDRLVSAFDRARNAADDVVGDLAEFDDLSQEIARAAASVAPSDPTEPVIFDHTKDPEAIPQRSTSMVSEEAVVADEVVEVVEETIVVEESVVAEDAVVEEVVEEVVVEVDPTPVSPKRETPAGMSDHPSTDPPAEEHFATVVQLFGNSRKSKVDQPEVKSVAPAVKKPQKKSADDLFAKLRQSTTSEVANNVKKPALAAVTPSSKNDEKESRPVKPKAKVVVPKVDKKMFEQRDDVLAPLKVQMVRKVKRVLADEENAMLTYLQGKKSVVALETLLPAADTHAQQHIEALTEDVMTAAMAGAKSLSPSLKADLRKRVTNTAVMQVLSKNIDETIVRPLRERIQRGVEQSNGDRDEMASLLRSVFREWKMQRVEQFVADIAVLAYSRGAYLTLDQGTKMCWMVDPNGPSCADAEDNSLAGATALGDNYPTGHQHPTAHAGCRCLLAPIGE
;
A
#
# COMPACT_ATOMS: atom_id res chain seq x y z
N MET A 1 74.95 73.98 -18.23
CA MET A 1 73.58 74.06 -17.70
C MET A 1 72.63 73.11 -18.43
N LEU A 2 72.16 73.42 -19.65
CA LEU A 2 71.16 72.59 -20.35
C LEU A 2 71.58 71.14 -20.64
N THR A 3 72.87 70.87 -20.91
CA THR A 3 73.42 69.52 -21.12
C THR A 3 73.35 68.68 -19.84
N VAL A 4 73.93 69.18 -18.75
CA VAL A 4 73.92 68.55 -17.41
C VAL A 4 72.49 68.25 -16.93
N ALA A 5 71.53 69.15 -17.19
CA ALA A 5 70.12 68.91 -16.85
C ALA A 5 69.49 67.76 -17.66
N ARG A 6 69.87 67.60 -18.95
CA ARG A 6 69.42 66.47 -19.79
C ARG A 6 70.04 65.15 -19.34
N GLU A 7 71.32 65.14 -19.00
CA GLU A 7 72.04 63.97 -18.47
C GLU A 7 71.45 63.52 -17.12
N ALA A 8 71.19 64.46 -16.20
CA ALA A 8 70.52 64.16 -14.93
C ALA A 8 69.11 63.58 -15.14
N ALA A 9 68.33 64.14 -16.06
CA ALA A 9 67.01 63.61 -16.41
C ALA A 9 67.07 62.21 -17.07
N GLN A 10 68.10 61.93 -17.88
CA GLN A 10 68.35 60.59 -18.43
C GLN A 10 68.73 59.59 -17.33
N GLN A 11 69.62 59.95 -16.40
CA GLN A 11 69.96 59.11 -15.25
C GLN A 11 68.76 58.82 -14.34
N MET A 12 67.89 59.81 -14.10
CA MET A 12 66.65 59.60 -13.34
C MET A 12 65.71 58.63 -14.05
N ARG A 13 65.55 58.74 -15.38
CA ARG A 13 64.75 57.80 -16.18
C ARG A 13 65.32 56.38 -16.16
N LEU A 14 66.64 56.22 -16.26
CA LEU A 14 67.28 54.90 -16.19
C LEU A 14 67.07 54.25 -14.81
N ARG A 15 67.32 54.97 -13.70
CA ARG A 15 67.06 54.44 -12.35
C ARG A 15 65.57 54.13 -12.10
N ALA A 16 64.66 54.92 -12.68
CA ALA A 16 63.22 54.66 -12.62
C ALA A 16 62.81 53.43 -13.44
N ALA A 17 63.45 53.20 -14.61
CA ALA A 17 63.25 51.99 -15.41
C ALA A 17 63.80 50.74 -14.69
N GLU A 18 65.03 50.79 -14.18
CA GLU A 18 65.66 49.69 -13.43
C GLU A 18 64.85 49.30 -12.18
N SER A 19 64.32 50.29 -11.43
CA SER A 19 63.46 50.02 -10.27
C SER A 19 62.10 49.48 -10.67
N ALA A 20 61.48 49.96 -11.75
CA ALA A 20 60.25 49.40 -12.29
C ALA A 20 60.44 47.95 -12.78
N GLU A 21 61.49 47.66 -13.54
CA GLU A 21 61.84 46.29 -13.96
C GLU A 21 62.10 45.37 -12.77
N ARG A 22 62.77 45.87 -11.72
CA ARG A 22 62.97 45.12 -10.48
C ARG A 22 61.65 44.77 -9.81
N LEU A 23 60.75 45.75 -9.64
CA LEU A 23 59.43 45.52 -9.04
C LEU A 23 58.58 44.55 -9.86
N VAL A 24 58.61 44.64 -11.19
CA VAL A 24 57.92 43.68 -12.08
C VAL A 24 58.51 42.27 -11.96
N ARG A 25 59.84 42.14 -11.84
CA ARG A 25 60.51 40.85 -11.63
C ARG A 25 60.18 40.24 -10.26
N GLU A 26 60.18 41.03 -9.21
CA GLU A 26 59.79 40.60 -7.86
C GLU A 26 58.30 40.19 -7.82
N ALA A 27 57.40 41.04 -8.34
CA ALA A 27 55.96 40.73 -8.40
C ALA A 27 55.62 39.51 -9.28
N SER A 28 56.33 39.29 -10.38
CA SER A 28 56.13 38.10 -11.23
C SER A 28 56.66 36.82 -10.59
N ALA A 29 57.76 36.89 -9.81
CA ALA A 29 58.24 35.79 -8.99
C ALA A 29 57.26 35.47 -7.85
N ASP A 30 56.76 36.48 -7.14
CA ASP A 30 55.74 36.31 -6.09
C ASP A 30 54.45 35.70 -6.64
N ALA A 31 53.98 36.19 -7.79
CA ALA A 31 52.82 35.62 -8.48
C ALA A 31 53.07 34.16 -8.95
N SER A 32 54.32 33.78 -9.26
CA SER A 32 54.64 32.38 -9.58
C SER A 32 54.61 31.46 -8.36
N ARG A 33 55.10 31.93 -7.20
CA ARG A 33 55.02 31.19 -5.93
C ARG A 33 53.57 31.01 -5.49
N MET A 34 52.78 32.08 -5.47
CA MET A 34 51.36 32.02 -5.11
C MET A 34 50.55 31.05 -6.00
N ARG A 35 50.89 30.92 -7.29
CA ARG A 35 50.27 29.91 -8.16
C ARG A 35 50.71 28.48 -7.78
N GLN A 36 52.00 28.25 -7.56
CA GLN A 36 52.51 26.93 -7.14
C GLN A 36 51.94 26.48 -5.80
N ASP A 37 51.84 27.39 -4.82
CA ASP A 37 51.24 27.09 -3.52
C ASP A 37 49.74 26.77 -3.67
N ALA A 38 49.00 27.54 -4.47
CA ALA A 38 47.59 27.28 -4.76
C ALA A 38 47.36 25.96 -5.53
N GLU A 39 48.24 25.61 -6.48
CA GLU A 39 48.23 24.34 -7.21
C GLU A 39 48.49 23.15 -6.27
N LEU A 40 49.46 23.27 -5.34
CA LEU A 40 49.75 22.25 -4.33
C LEU A 40 48.60 22.08 -3.34
N GLU A 41 47.97 23.15 -2.88
CA GLU A 41 46.79 23.05 -2.02
C GLU A 41 45.57 22.48 -2.76
N ALA A 42 45.38 22.82 -4.04
CA ALA A 42 44.32 22.26 -4.86
C ALA A 42 44.52 20.74 -5.06
N ALA A 43 45.75 20.30 -5.34
CA ALA A 43 46.10 18.89 -5.47
C ALA A 43 45.87 18.12 -4.16
N ARG A 44 46.20 18.70 -3.00
CA ARG A 44 45.89 18.09 -1.68
C ARG A 44 44.38 17.91 -1.50
N ARG A 45 43.59 18.98 -1.67
CA ARG A 45 42.13 18.92 -1.54
C ARG A 45 41.48 17.91 -2.51
N GLN A 46 42.04 17.76 -3.71
CA GLN A 46 41.59 16.75 -4.68
C GLN A 46 41.92 15.33 -4.23
N ASN A 47 43.12 15.08 -3.70
CA ASN A 47 43.51 13.77 -3.18
C ASN A 47 42.72 13.39 -1.93
N ASP A 48 42.53 14.32 -0.99
CA ASP A 48 41.73 14.10 0.23
C ASP A 48 40.28 13.75 -0.15
N ALA A 49 39.65 14.53 -1.05
CA ALA A 49 38.31 14.25 -1.54
C ALA A 49 38.21 12.94 -2.35
N ALA A 50 39.26 12.55 -3.08
CA ALA A 50 39.28 11.27 -3.78
C ALA A 50 39.35 10.09 -2.82
N ALA A 51 40.15 10.19 -1.74
CA ALA A 51 40.25 9.17 -0.71
C ALA A 51 38.94 9.03 0.09
N ASP A 52 38.27 10.14 0.42
CA ASP A 52 36.95 10.12 1.07
C ASP A 52 35.91 9.41 0.18
N VAL A 53 35.86 9.73 -1.12
CA VAL A 53 34.97 9.07 -2.08
C VAL A 53 35.29 7.57 -2.24
N GLU A 54 36.57 7.19 -2.26
CA GLU A 54 36.97 5.78 -2.32
C GLU A 54 36.52 5.02 -1.06
N ALA A 55 36.70 5.60 0.12
CA ALA A 55 36.24 5.02 1.39
C ALA A 55 34.71 4.86 1.45
N GLU A 56 33.94 5.84 0.98
CA GLU A 56 32.48 5.73 0.86
C GLU A 56 32.07 4.61 -0.12
N ILE A 57 32.78 4.47 -1.25
CA ILE A 57 32.55 3.39 -2.24
C ILE A 57 32.88 2.02 -1.63
N GLU A 58 33.97 1.89 -0.87
CA GLU A 58 34.32 0.63 -0.20
C GLU A 58 33.28 0.23 0.86
N LEU A 59 32.81 1.19 1.66
CA LEU A 59 31.77 0.97 2.65
C LEU A 59 30.44 0.57 2.00
N ALA A 60 30.04 1.21 0.89
CA ALA A 60 28.87 0.83 0.12
C ALA A 60 29.01 -0.58 -0.51
N LYS A 61 30.20 -0.92 -1.03
CA LYS A 61 30.51 -2.27 -1.53
C LYS A 61 30.43 -3.31 -0.40
N GLN A 62 30.87 -2.97 0.82
CA GLN A 62 30.77 -3.86 1.97
C GLN A 62 29.32 -4.09 2.38
N GLN A 63 28.52 -3.03 2.54
CA GLN A 63 27.09 -3.14 2.83
C GLN A 63 26.35 -3.98 1.77
N GLY A 64 26.69 -3.82 0.48
CA GLY A 64 26.14 -4.66 -0.58
C GLY A 64 26.48 -6.15 -0.44
N ARG A 65 27.71 -6.49 -0.01
CA ARG A 65 28.10 -7.88 0.28
C ARG A 65 27.36 -8.43 1.51
N ASP A 66 27.26 -7.64 2.56
CA ASP A 66 26.61 -8.04 3.81
C ASP A 66 25.11 -8.29 3.59
N MET A 67 24.41 -7.41 2.86
CA MET A 67 23.01 -7.62 2.44
C MET A 67 22.82 -8.88 1.59
N VAL A 68 23.75 -9.21 0.68
CA VAL A 68 23.68 -10.44 -0.12
C VAL A 68 23.89 -11.68 0.75
N ASN A 69 24.75 -11.61 1.77
CA ASN A 69 24.94 -12.70 2.73
C ASN A 69 23.70 -12.88 3.61
N GLU A 70 23.12 -11.81 4.16
CA GLU A 70 21.86 -11.85 4.92
C GLU A 70 20.72 -12.45 4.07
N ALA A 71 20.60 -12.07 2.80
CA ALA A 71 19.61 -12.61 1.88
C ALA A 71 19.82 -14.12 1.59
N ARG A 72 21.09 -14.57 1.49
CA ARG A 72 21.43 -16.00 1.34
C ARG A 72 21.07 -16.79 2.60
N GLU A 73 21.42 -16.29 3.78
CA GLU A 73 21.03 -16.91 5.05
C GLU A 73 19.51 -16.97 5.23
N TYR A 74 18.80 -15.90 4.88
CA TYR A 74 17.34 -15.88 4.94
C TYR A 74 16.73 -16.93 3.99
N ARG A 75 17.24 -17.03 2.75
CA ARG A 75 16.84 -18.07 1.80
C ARG A 75 17.10 -19.48 2.36
N GLU A 76 18.23 -19.72 2.99
CA GLU A 76 18.56 -21.02 3.61
C GLU A 76 17.61 -21.35 4.78
N LYS A 77 17.30 -20.37 5.63
CA LYS A 77 16.31 -20.50 6.73
C LYS A 77 14.91 -20.80 6.20
N VAL A 78 14.48 -20.14 5.11
CA VAL A 78 13.18 -20.42 4.46
C VAL A 78 13.15 -21.80 3.80
N LEU A 79 14.20 -22.20 3.08
CA LEU A 79 14.26 -23.52 2.43
C LEU A 79 14.31 -24.68 3.43
N SER A 80 15.03 -24.53 4.54
CA SER A 80 15.07 -25.53 5.61
C SER A 80 13.73 -25.64 6.37
N GLU A 81 13.05 -24.53 6.63
CA GLU A 81 11.69 -24.54 7.19
C GLU A 81 10.65 -25.15 6.22
N LEU A 82 10.73 -24.85 4.93
CA LEU A 82 9.88 -25.48 3.90
C LEU A 82 10.14 -27.00 3.81
N ALA A 83 11.40 -27.43 3.88
CA ALA A 83 11.74 -28.85 3.94
C ALA A 83 11.15 -29.53 5.19
N ARG A 84 11.25 -28.88 6.36
CA ARG A 84 10.65 -29.36 7.61
C ARG A 84 9.13 -29.49 7.52
N ARG A 85 8.45 -28.49 6.94
CA ARG A 85 6.99 -28.53 6.71
C ARG A 85 6.59 -29.63 5.73
N ARG A 86 7.33 -29.80 4.63
CA ARG A 86 7.11 -30.89 3.66
C ARG A 86 7.23 -32.26 4.32
N GLU A 87 8.19 -32.43 5.22
CA GLU A 87 8.40 -33.69 5.93
C GLU A 87 7.30 -33.97 6.98
N LEU A 88 6.86 -32.96 7.73
CA LEU A 88 5.69 -33.08 8.62
C LEU A 88 4.41 -33.43 7.84
N ALA A 89 4.18 -32.80 6.68
CA ALA A 89 3.05 -33.11 5.81
C ALA A 89 3.08 -34.56 5.28
N ARG A 90 4.26 -35.08 4.91
CA ARG A 90 4.43 -36.50 4.55
C ARG A 90 4.05 -37.43 5.70
N GLN A 91 4.54 -37.15 6.91
CA GLN A 91 4.24 -37.95 8.10
C GLN A 91 2.73 -37.95 8.41
N GLN A 92 2.05 -36.81 8.25
CA GLN A 92 0.58 -36.73 8.37
C GLN A 92 -0.13 -37.56 7.29
N ILE A 93 0.31 -37.50 6.03
CA ILE A 93 -0.24 -38.32 4.94
C ILE A 93 -0.05 -39.83 5.23
N GLU A 94 1.13 -40.24 5.72
CA GLU A 94 1.39 -41.61 6.12
C GLU A 94 0.47 -42.06 7.27
N GLN A 95 0.27 -41.23 8.29
CA GLN A 95 -0.68 -41.52 9.37
C GLN A 95 -2.12 -41.65 8.85
N LEU A 96 -2.55 -40.80 7.92
CA LEU A 96 -3.86 -40.90 7.29
C LEU A 96 -4.02 -42.18 6.45
N ILE A 97 -2.98 -42.62 5.75
CA ILE A 97 -2.96 -43.90 5.02
C ILE A 97 -3.10 -45.08 6.00
N HIS A 98 -2.32 -45.11 7.08
CA HIS A 98 -2.45 -46.17 8.10
C HIS A 98 -3.84 -46.19 8.75
N ASN A 99 -4.43 -45.02 9.03
CA ASN A 99 -5.79 -44.92 9.55
C ASN A 99 -6.85 -45.38 8.55
N ARG A 100 -6.71 -45.02 7.26
CA ARG A 100 -7.56 -45.53 6.18
C ARG A 100 -7.49 -47.05 6.10
N ASP A 101 -6.29 -47.63 6.07
CA ASP A 101 -6.11 -49.07 5.90
C ASP A 101 -6.63 -49.86 7.12
N ARG A 102 -6.52 -49.28 8.32
CA ARG A 102 -7.17 -49.79 9.54
C ARG A 102 -8.70 -49.76 9.45
N LEU A 103 -9.29 -48.70 8.89
CA LEU A 103 -10.74 -48.59 8.68
C LEU A 103 -11.23 -49.57 7.62
N VAL A 104 -10.57 -49.66 6.46
CA VAL A 104 -10.86 -50.64 5.41
C VAL A 104 -10.83 -52.06 5.98
N SER A 105 -9.76 -52.42 6.70
CA SER A 105 -9.64 -53.72 7.37
C SER A 105 -10.75 -53.99 8.40
N ALA A 106 -11.32 -52.95 9.01
CA ALA A 106 -12.45 -53.08 9.94
C ALA A 106 -13.79 -53.28 9.21
N PHE A 107 -14.01 -52.56 8.11
CA PHE A 107 -15.17 -52.76 7.23
C PHE A 107 -15.15 -54.13 6.56
N ASP A 108 -13.99 -54.62 6.09
CA ASP A 108 -13.88 -55.97 5.51
C ASP A 108 -14.21 -57.07 6.54
N ARG A 109 -13.76 -56.92 7.80
CA ARG A 109 -14.15 -57.84 8.88
C ARG A 109 -15.65 -57.77 9.20
N ALA A 110 -16.23 -56.57 9.24
CA ALA A 110 -17.66 -56.40 9.50
C ALA A 110 -18.52 -56.94 8.36
N ARG A 111 -18.04 -56.81 7.11
CA ARG A 111 -18.65 -57.40 5.93
C ARG A 111 -18.62 -58.92 5.99
N ASN A 112 -17.45 -59.53 6.21
CA ASN A 112 -17.35 -60.99 6.29
C ASN A 112 -18.28 -61.56 7.38
N ALA A 113 -18.33 -60.93 8.56
CA ALA A 113 -19.24 -61.34 9.63
C ALA A 113 -20.74 -61.15 9.26
N ALA A 114 -21.08 -60.22 8.38
CA ALA A 114 -22.45 -60.06 7.87
C ALA A 114 -22.76 -61.09 6.77
N ASP A 115 -21.81 -61.37 5.89
CA ASP A 115 -21.91 -62.42 4.86
C ASP A 115 -22.04 -63.81 5.53
N ASP A 116 -21.33 -64.08 6.63
CA ASP A 116 -21.46 -65.28 7.47
C ASP A 116 -22.88 -65.41 8.05
N VAL A 117 -23.43 -64.35 8.66
CA VAL A 117 -24.80 -64.35 9.23
C VAL A 117 -25.89 -64.54 8.16
N VAL A 118 -25.67 -64.04 6.95
CA VAL A 118 -26.58 -64.31 5.81
C VAL A 118 -26.49 -65.76 5.35
N GLY A 119 -25.30 -66.38 5.43
CA GLY A 119 -25.10 -67.81 5.24
C GLY A 119 -25.88 -68.65 6.26
N ASP A 120 -25.69 -68.37 7.55
CA ASP A 120 -26.38 -69.06 8.65
C ASP A 120 -27.93 -68.98 8.50
N LEU A 121 -28.45 -67.83 8.08
CA LEU A 121 -29.88 -67.64 7.82
C LEU A 121 -30.38 -68.45 6.62
N ALA A 122 -29.58 -68.55 5.54
CA ALA A 122 -29.92 -69.38 4.39
C ALA A 122 -29.92 -70.88 4.73
N GLU A 123 -28.94 -71.35 5.52
CA GLU A 123 -28.92 -72.72 6.04
C GLU A 123 -30.13 -73.01 6.94
N PHE A 124 -30.52 -72.05 7.79
CA PHE A 124 -31.72 -72.16 8.62
C PHE A 124 -33.02 -72.23 7.79
N ASP A 125 -33.14 -71.44 6.72
CA ASP A 125 -34.29 -71.47 5.82
C ASP A 125 -34.37 -72.78 5.02
N ASP A 126 -33.23 -73.32 4.57
CA ASP A 126 -33.18 -74.63 3.89
C ASP A 126 -33.52 -75.79 4.85
N LEU A 127 -32.99 -75.77 6.08
CA LEU A 127 -33.38 -76.71 7.15
C LEU A 127 -34.87 -76.60 7.49
N SER A 128 -35.41 -75.39 7.57
CA SER A 128 -36.83 -75.15 7.80
C SER A 128 -37.70 -75.69 6.67
N GLN A 129 -37.26 -75.55 5.41
CA GLN A 129 -37.92 -76.18 4.26
C GLN A 129 -37.80 -77.71 4.26
N GLU A 130 -36.67 -78.28 4.69
CA GLU A 130 -36.49 -79.72 4.83
C GLU A 130 -37.40 -80.29 5.93
N ILE A 131 -37.50 -79.64 7.09
CA ILE A 131 -38.44 -79.97 8.16
C ILE A 131 -39.89 -79.87 7.65
N ALA A 132 -40.24 -78.83 6.88
CA ALA A 132 -41.57 -78.69 6.29
C ALA A 132 -41.88 -79.82 5.27
N ARG A 133 -40.90 -80.24 4.47
CA ARG A 133 -41.03 -81.40 3.56
C ARG A 133 -41.15 -82.72 4.32
N ALA A 134 -40.39 -82.90 5.40
CA ALA A 134 -40.49 -84.07 6.27
C ALA A 134 -41.85 -84.14 6.97
N ALA A 135 -42.34 -83.02 7.51
CA ALA A 135 -43.68 -82.90 8.09
C ALA A 135 -44.78 -83.17 7.05
N ALA A 136 -44.62 -82.72 5.80
CA ALA A 136 -45.56 -83.02 4.71
C ALA A 136 -45.52 -84.49 4.25
N SER A 137 -44.45 -85.24 4.56
CA SER A 137 -44.37 -86.69 4.29
C SER A 137 -44.96 -87.55 5.41
N VAL A 138 -45.18 -86.98 6.60
CA VAL A 138 -45.96 -87.59 7.68
C VAL A 138 -47.44 -87.24 7.46
N ALA A 139 -48.24 -88.22 7.03
CA ALA A 139 -49.68 -88.03 6.89
C ALA A 139 -50.31 -87.64 8.24
N PRO A 140 -51.20 -86.63 8.29
CA PRO A 140 -51.71 -86.11 9.55
C PRO A 140 -52.71 -87.07 10.19
N SER A 141 -52.43 -87.48 11.43
CA SER A 141 -53.44 -88.00 12.36
C SER A 141 -53.80 -86.92 13.39
N ASP A 142 -55.07 -86.52 13.35
CA ASP A 142 -55.78 -85.55 14.19
C ASP A 142 -55.45 -84.04 14.09
N PRO A 143 -56.48 -83.18 14.04
CA PRO A 143 -56.33 -81.73 14.12
C PRO A 143 -56.33 -81.28 15.60
N THR A 144 -55.14 -81.06 16.15
CA THR A 144 -55.02 -80.31 17.43
C THR A 144 -54.62 -78.88 17.10
N GLU A 145 -55.38 -77.89 17.59
CA GLU A 145 -55.13 -76.48 17.34
C GLU A 145 -53.71 -76.08 17.82
N PRO A 146 -52.92 -75.35 17.02
CA PRO A 146 -51.66 -74.81 17.49
C PRO A 146 -51.93 -73.69 18.50
N VAL A 147 -51.61 -73.95 19.77
CA VAL A 147 -51.65 -72.94 20.83
C VAL A 147 -50.57 -71.90 20.54
N ILE A 148 -50.98 -70.73 20.07
CA ILE A 148 -50.10 -69.56 19.94
C ILE A 148 -49.78 -69.08 21.36
N PHE A 149 -48.57 -69.38 21.84
CA PHE A 149 -48.06 -68.81 23.09
C PHE A 149 -47.66 -67.35 22.86
N ASP A 150 -48.56 -66.44 23.23
CA ASP A 150 -48.31 -65.01 23.33
C ASP A 150 -47.37 -64.72 24.51
N HIS A 151 -46.07 -64.68 24.23
CA HIS A 151 -45.03 -64.35 25.21
C HIS A 151 -44.94 -62.85 25.56
N THR A 152 -45.93 -62.00 25.21
CA THR A 152 -45.94 -60.59 25.64
C THR A 152 -46.30 -60.38 27.11
N LYS A 153 -46.51 -61.45 27.89
CA LYS A 153 -46.87 -61.40 29.32
C LYS A 153 -46.12 -62.43 30.17
N ASP A 154 -44.82 -62.21 30.36
CA ASP A 154 -44.18 -62.61 31.61
C ASP A 154 -43.20 -61.51 32.07
N PRO A 155 -43.36 -60.94 33.29
CA PRO A 155 -42.63 -59.74 33.70
C PRO A 155 -41.41 -60.07 34.59
N GLU A 156 -40.35 -60.67 34.04
CA GLU A 156 -39.11 -60.84 34.82
C GLU A 156 -37.79 -60.71 34.03
N ALA A 157 -36.96 -59.77 34.49
CA ALA A 157 -35.50 -59.68 34.34
C ALA A 157 -34.85 -59.64 32.93
N ILE A 158 -34.94 -58.48 32.25
CA ILE A 158 -33.76 -57.94 31.53
C ILE A 158 -33.13 -56.87 32.43
N PRO A 159 -31.89 -57.05 32.95
CA PRO A 159 -31.25 -56.01 33.74
C PRO A 159 -30.83 -54.84 32.84
N GLN A 160 -31.62 -53.76 32.85
CA GLN A 160 -31.20 -52.49 32.30
C GLN A 160 -29.96 -51.99 33.05
N ARG A 161 -28.79 -52.11 32.43
CA ARG A 161 -27.52 -51.64 33.00
C ARG A 161 -27.45 -50.11 32.89
N SER A 162 -28.14 -49.43 33.80
CA SER A 162 -28.04 -47.98 34.00
C SER A 162 -26.64 -47.62 34.50
N THR A 163 -25.69 -47.42 33.58
CA THR A 163 -24.40 -46.81 33.92
C THR A 163 -24.59 -45.33 34.20
N SER A 164 -24.82 -45.04 35.48
CA SER A 164 -24.72 -43.72 36.10
C SER A 164 -23.58 -42.92 35.51
N MET A 165 -23.87 -41.67 35.14
CA MET A 165 -22.85 -40.64 35.03
C MET A 165 -22.15 -40.54 36.39
N VAL A 166 -20.83 -40.69 36.41
CA VAL A 166 -19.99 -40.27 37.54
C VAL A 166 -18.98 -39.31 36.96
N SER A 167 -19.03 -38.07 37.44
CA SER A 167 -18.07 -37.03 37.10
C SER A 167 -16.78 -37.27 37.88
N GLU A 168 -15.70 -37.61 37.20
CA GLU A 168 -14.34 -37.39 37.69
C GLU A 168 -13.60 -36.49 36.71
N GLU A 169 -13.16 -35.34 37.21
CA GLU A 169 -12.27 -34.43 36.48
C GLU A 169 -10.88 -35.06 36.39
N ALA A 170 -10.46 -35.43 35.18
CA ALA A 170 -9.06 -35.71 34.86
C ALA A 170 -8.60 -34.68 33.82
N VAL A 171 -7.74 -33.77 34.25
CA VAL A 171 -7.26 -32.63 33.45
C VAL A 171 -6.42 -33.13 32.27
N VAL A 172 -6.96 -33.01 31.05
CA VAL A 172 -6.18 -33.09 29.82
C VAL A 172 -5.89 -31.65 29.39
N ALA A 173 -4.61 -31.27 29.40
CA ALA A 173 -4.18 -29.96 28.92
C ALA A 173 -4.23 -29.95 27.39
N ASP A 174 -5.33 -29.45 26.85
CA ASP A 174 -5.46 -29.14 25.42
C ASP A 174 -4.93 -27.72 25.17
N GLU A 175 -3.64 -27.63 24.87
CA GLU A 175 -3.00 -26.36 24.49
C GLU A 175 -3.39 -26.03 23.05
N VAL A 176 -4.50 -25.31 22.91
CA VAL A 176 -5.00 -24.81 21.62
C VAL A 176 -4.04 -23.75 21.07
N VAL A 177 -3.04 -24.20 20.32
CA VAL A 177 -2.19 -23.32 19.52
C VAL A 177 -3.02 -22.84 18.32
N GLU A 178 -3.44 -21.58 18.36
CA GLU A 178 -4.13 -20.89 17.27
C GLU A 178 -3.16 -20.67 16.09
N VAL A 179 -3.01 -21.71 15.25
CA VAL A 179 -2.24 -21.60 14.00
C VAL A 179 -3.10 -20.86 12.98
N VAL A 180 -2.77 -19.59 12.76
CA VAL A 180 -3.30 -18.79 11.65
C VAL A 180 -2.87 -19.42 10.32
N GLU A 181 -3.84 -19.94 9.55
CA GLU A 181 -3.59 -20.45 8.20
C GLU A 181 -3.34 -19.30 7.21
N GLU A 182 -2.08 -18.86 7.09
CA GLU A 182 -1.64 -18.17 5.87
C GLU A 182 -1.48 -19.19 4.74
N THR A 183 -2.47 -19.23 3.84
CA THR A 183 -2.42 -20.02 2.61
C THR A 183 -1.42 -19.43 1.61
N ILE A 184 -0.14 -19.80 1.73
CA ILE A 184 0.87 -19.49 0.71
C ILE A 184 0.73 -20.50 -0.44
N VAL A 185 0.04 -20.09 -1.51
CA VAL A 185 0.02 -20.84 -2.77
C VAL A 185 1.37 -20.64 -3.47
N VAL A 186 2.25 -21.64 -3.40
CA VAL A 186 3.45 -21.72 -4.24
C VAL A 186 3.15 -22.66 -5.40
N GLU A 187 3.01 -22.13 -6.61
CA GLU A 187 2.91 -22.96 -7.81
C GLU A 187 4.25 -23.65 -8.09
N GLU A 188 4.20 -24.99 -8.14
CA GLU A 188 5.35 -25.85 -8.46
C GLU A 188 5.69 -25.75 -9.96
N SER A 189 6.47 -24.73 -10.33
CA SER A 189 7.04 -24.62 -11.68
C SER A 189 8.24 -25.56 -11.80
N VAL A 190 8.00 -26.71 -12.45
CA VAL A 190 9.03 -27.68 -12.81
C VAL A 190 9.90 -27.07 -13.91
N VAL A 191 11.03 -26.45 -13.54
CA VAL A 191 12.07 -26.03 -14.48
C VAL A 191 13.04 -27.20 -14.65
N ALA A 192 13.11 -27.72 -15.87
CA ALA A 192 14.03 -28.80 -16.22
C ALA A 192 15.50 -28.36 -16.07
N GLU A 193 16.37 -29.31 -15.75
CA GLU A 193 17.82 -29.13 -15.80
C GLU A 193 18.23 -28.76 -17.23
N ASP A 194 18.93 -27.64 -17.40
CA ASP A 194 19.69 -27.38 -18.61
C ASP A 194 21.10 -26.90 -18.22
N ALA A 195 22.11 -27.52 -18.82
CA ALA A 195 23.49 -27.43 -18.36
C ALA A 195 24.19 -26.25 -19.03
N VAL A 196 24.40 -25.16 -18.28
CA VAL A 196 25.22 -24.04 -18.74
C VAL A 196 26.68 -24.28 -18.35
N VAL A 197 27.51 -24.44 -19.37
CA VAL A 197 28.97 -24.64 -19.29
C VAL A 197 29.64 -23.39 -18.71
N GLU A 198 30.68 -23.57 -17.87
CA GLU A 198 31.57 -22.48 -17.48
C GLU A 198 32.33 -21.95 -18.71
N GLU A 199 31.93 -20.78 -19.22
CA GLU A 199 32.77 -19.98 -20.13
C GLU A 199 33.55 -18.95 -19.31
N VAL A 200 34.83 -19.22 -19.10
CA VAL A 200 35.78 -18.27 -18.49
C VAL A 200 36.03 -17.13 -19.48
N VAL A 201 35.52 -15.95 -19.17
CA VAL A 201 35.82 -14.73 -19.92
C VAL A 201 36.93 -13.97 -19.19
N GLU A 202 38.14 -13.98 -19.77
CA GLU A 202 39.24 -13.10 -19.34
C GLU A 202 38.84 -11.63 -19.54
N GLU A 203 38.94 -10.82 -18.48
CA GLU A 203 38.67 -9.39 -18.55
C GLU A 203 39.87 -8.68 -19.21
N VAL A 204 39.77 -8.47 -20.52
CA VAL A 204 40.79 -7.75 -21.31
C VAL A 204 40.83 -6.28 -20.90
N VAL A 205 41.98 -5.84 -20.38
CA VAL A 205 42.27 -4.42 -20.11
C VAL A 205 42.26 -3.65 -21.43
N VAL A 206 41.31 -2.73 -21.59
CA VAL A 206 41.29 -1.76 -22.69
C VAL A 206 41.82 -0.43 -22.18
N GLU A 207 43.09 -0.13 -22.47
CA GLU A 207 43.63 1.23 -22.35
C GLU A 207 42.88 2.14 -23.33
N VAL A 208 42.31 3.24 -22.84
CA VAL A 208 41.67 4.28 -23.65
C VAL A 208 42.52 5.54 -23.60
N ASP A 209 43.31 5.76 -24.64
CA ASP A 209 44.06 7.00 -24.85
C ASP A 209 43.12 8.22 -24.92
N PRO A 210 43.36 9.29 -24.13
CA PRO A 210 42.53 10.50 -24.18
C PRO A 210 42.90 11.39 -25.38
N THR A 211 41.96 11.55 -26.33
CA THR A 211 42.09 12.49 -27.44
C THR A 211 42.08 13.97 -26.96
N PRO A 212 42.90 14.86 -27.53
CA PRO A 212 43.06 16.23 -27.04
C PRO A 212 41.91 17.16 -27.46
N VAL A 213 41.25 17.78 -26.49
CA VAL A 213 40.22 18.81 -26.74
C VAL A 213 40.87 20.20 -26.80
N SER A 214 40.71 20.89 -27.92
CA SER A 214 41.25 22.25 -28.11
C SER A 214 40.42 23.32 -27.36
N PRO A 215 41.05 24.30 -26.69
CA PRO A 215 40.33 25.30 -25.91
C PRO A 215 39.63 26.34 -26.81
N LYS A 216 38.35 26.60 -26.52
CA LYS A 216 37.62 27.73 -27.12
C LYS A 216 38.10 29.05 -26.47
N ARG A 217 38.31 30.04 -27.34
CA ARG A 217 38.74 31.40 -27.00
C ARG A 217 37.53 32.26 -26.65
N GLU A 218 37.46 32.75 -25.42
CA GLU A 218 36.51 33.79 -25.03
C GLU A 218 37.19 35.16 -24.90
N THR A 219 36.46 36.21 -25.29
CA THR A 219 36.93 37.60 -25.34
C THR A 219 36.39 38.42 -24.17
N PRO A 220 37.18 39.30 -23.54
CA PRO A 220 36.73 40.06 -22.38
C PRO A 220 35.91 41.30 -22.76
N ALA A 221 34.75 41.44 -22.14
CA ALA A 221 33.96 42.67 -22.02
C ALA A 221 33.05 42.52 -20.78
N GLY A 222 32.80 43.54 -19.96
CA GLY A 222 33.39 44.87 -19.87
C GLY A 222 32.92 45.50 -18.56
N MET A 223 33.76 46.30 -17.90
CA MET A 223 33.42 46.95 -16.62
C MET A 223 32.51 48.16 -16.87
N SER A 224 31.39 48.25 -16.15
CA SER A 224 30.59 49.49 -16.06
C SER A 224 29.86 49.59 -14.71
N ASP A 225 30.46 50.37 -13.82
CA ASP A 225 29.85 51.34 -12.89
C ASP A 225 28.63 50.95 -12.03
N HIS A 226 28.92 50.82 -10.73
CA HIS A 226 27.98 50.90 -9.61
C HIS A 226 27.93 52.34 -9.06
N PRO A 227 26.76 52.99 -8.93
CA PRO A 227 26.64 54.28 -8.22
C PRO A 227 26.38 54.12 -6.71
N SER A 228 27.01 54.99 -5.91
CA SER A 228 26.84 55.35 -4.48
C SER A 228 25.82 54.57 -3.61
N THR A 229 26.20 54.04 -2.44
CA THR A 229 26.62 54.76 -1.19
C THR A 229 25.49 55.60 -0.57
N ASP A 230 24.85 55.05 0.46
CA ASP A 230 24.05 55.78 1.46
C ASP A 230 24.32 55.20 2.88
N PRO A 231 24.27 56.01 3.95
CA PRO A 231 24.65 55.62 5.32
C PRO A 231 23.54 54.87 6.11
N PRO A 232 23.89 54.19 7.24
CA PRO A 232 22.98 53.28 7.92
C PRO A 232 21.87 53.98 8.72
N ALA A 233 20.67 53.36 8.74
CA ALA A 233 19.51 53.80 9.51
C ALA A 233 19.52 53.26 10.95
N GLU A 234 18.94 54.02 11.88
CA GLU A 234 18.96 53.76 13.31
C GLU A 234 17.97 52.69 13.76
N GLU A 235 18.33 51.94 14.80
CA GLU A 235 17.51 50.86 15.38
C GLU A 235 16.40 51.41 16.29
N HIS A 236 15.13 51.12 15.97
CA HIS A 236 14.00 51.39 16.85
C HIS A 236 13.47 50.12 17.52
N PHE A 237 13.76 49.99 18.82
CA PHE A 237 13.18 48.96 19.68
C PHE A 237 11.69 49.23 19.94
N ALA A 238 10.81 48.31 19.53
CA ALA A 238 9.38 48.37 19.84
C ALA A 238 9.08 47.72 21.21
N THR A 239 8.39 48.45 22.07
CA THR A 239 8.17 48.10 23.48
C THR A 239 7.18 46.96 23.70
N VAL A 240 7.52 46.01 24.57
CA VAL A 240 6.64 44.93 25.03
C VAL A 240 5.52 45.50 25.92
N VAL A 241 4.25 45.27 25.57
CA VAL A 241 3.11 45.53 26.45
C VAL A 241 2.51 44.19 26.92
N GLN A 242 2.62 43.91 28.21
CA GLN A 242 2.10 42.70 28.83
C GLN A 242 0.57 42.76 28.96
N LEU A 243 -0.14 41.77 28.42
CA LEU A 243 -1.60 41.73 28.40
C LEU A 243 -2.19 40.72 29.40
N PHE A 244 -1.99 40.97 30.71
CA PHE A 244 -2.76 40.33 31.77
C PHE A 244 -3.10 41.33 32.88
N GLY A 245 -4.38 41.67 33.02
CA GLY A 245 -4.89 42.61 34.02
C GLY A 245 -6.39 42.47 34.25
N ASN A 246 -6.77 41.80 35.34
CA ASN A 246 -8.17 41.64 35.76
C ASN A 246 -8.82 42.99 36.13
N SER A 247 -10.12 43.19 35.84
CA SER A 247 -11.19 43.16 36.88
C SER A 247 -12.53 43.87 36.54
N ARG A 248 -13.63 43.16 36.86
CA ARG A 248 -14.87 43.58 37.57
C ARG A 248 -15.70 44.84 37.15
N LYS A 249 -16.93 44.53 36.69
CA LYS A 249 -18.27 45.10 37.09
C LYS A 249 -18.58 46.62 36.94
N SER A 250 -19.53 46.95 36.06
CA SER A 250 -20.87 47.59 36.30
C SER A 250 -21.45 48.05 34.94
N LYS A 251 -22.69 47.78 34.50
CA LYS A 251 -24.10 47.88 34.98
C LYS A 251 -24.77 49.22 34.61
N VAL A 252 -26.03 49.12 34.12
CA VAL A 252 -27.00 50.17 33.70
C VAL A 252 -26.87 50.54 32.21
N ASP A 253 -27.91 50.62 31.35
CA ASP A 253 -29.38 50.43 31.54
C ASP A 253 -30.08 49.65 30.36
N GLN A 254 -31.43 49.72 30.29
CA GLN A 254 -32.33 49.14 29.26
C GLN A 254 -33.14 50.23 28.49
N PRO A 255 -34.08 49.86 27.57
CA PRO A 255 -35.45 49.57 28.03
C PRO A 255 -36.19 48.38 27.37
N GLU A 256 -37.10 47.80 28.17
CA GLU A 256 -38.18 46.84 27.85
C GLU A 256 -39.42 47.60 27.26
N VAL A 257 -40.53 47.07 26.72
CA VAL A 257 -41.20 45.74 26.75
C VAL A 257 -42.05 45.53 25.48
N LYS A 258 -42.23 44.26 25.02
CA LYS A 258 -43.55 43.59 24.96
C LYS A 258 -43.49 42.13 24.48
N SER A 259 -44.29 41.28 25.13
CA SER A 259 -44.30 39.82 25.02
C SER A 259 -45.63 39.28 24.46
N VAL A 260 -45.56 38.18 23.70
CA VAL A 260 -46.60 37.15 23.63
C VAL A 260 -45.91 35.80 23.47
N ALA A 261 -46.21 34.84 24.34
CA ALA A 261 -45.78 33.45 24.20
C ALA A 261 -46.92 32.60 23.61
N PRO A 262 -46.58 31.48 22.97
CA PRO A 262 -47.22 30.24 23.39
C PRO A 262 -46.19 29.14 23.71
N ALA A 263 -46.60 28.25 24.62
CA ALA A 263 -45.76 27.16 25.10
C ALA A 263 -45.86 25.90 24.21
N VAL A 264 -45.08 24.87 24.62
CA VAL A 264 -45.35 23.42 24.53
C VAL A 264 -44.33 22.57 23.71
N LYS A 265 -43.79 21.57 24.43
CA LYS A 265 -43.10 20.32 24.01
C LYS A 265 -41.63 20.38 23.54
N LYS A 266 -40.76 19.93 24.47
CA LYS A 266 -39.41 19.37 24.20
C LYS A 266 -39.54 18.10 23.32
N PRO A 267 -38.63 17.86 22.36
CA PRO A 267 -38.56 16.58 21.67
C PRO A 267 -38.02 15.49 22.62
N GLN A 268 -38.70 14.35 22.67
CA GLN A 268 -38.20 13.15 23.36
C GLN A 268 -37.02 12.57 22.58
N LYS A 269 -35.94 12.22 23.29
CA LYS A 269 -34.84 11.42 22.73
C LYS A 269 -35.38 10.02 22.42
N LYS A 270 -35.32 9.59 21.16
CA LYS A 270 -35.52 8.17 20.81
C LYS A 270 -34.24 7.43 21.18
N SER A 271 -34.33 6.44 22.07
CA SER A 271 -33.19 5.58 22.42
C SER A 271 -32.92 4.56 21.32
N ALA A 272 -31.70 4.01 21.29
CA ALA A 272 -31.31 3.00 20.31
C ALA A 272 -32.18 1.72 20.40
N ASP A 273 -32.75 1.42 21.56
CA ASP A 273 -33.58 0.23 21.76
C ASP A 273 -34.88 0.25 20.93
N ASP A 274 -35.45 1.42 20.62
CA ASP A 274 -36.64 1.55 19.75
C ASP A 274 -36.30 1.28 18.26
N LEU A 275 -35.03 1.44 17.88
CA LEU A 275 -34.50 1.03 16.57
C LEU A 275 -34.27 -0.48 16.53
N PHE A 276 -33.71 -1.08 17.57
CA PHE A 276 -33.54 -2.54 17.65
C PHE A 276 -34.87 -3.29 17.81
N ALA A 277 -35.87 -2.71 18.48
CA ALA A 277 -37.24 -3.24 18.52
C ALA A 277 -37.86 -3.31 17.11
N LYS A 278 -37.68 -2.26 16.30
CA LYS A 278 -38.11 -2.27 14.88
C LYS A 278 -37.36 -3.27 14.02
N LEU A 279 -36.05 -3.39 14.20
CA LEU A 279 -35.24 -4.37 13.45
C LEU A 279 -35.60 -5.82 13.79
N ARG A 280 -36.12 -6.08 15.00
CA ARG A 280 -36.66 -7.40 15.41
C ARG A 280 -38.11 -7.65 14.96
N GLN A 281 -38.84 -6.60 14.58
CA GLN A 281 -40.21 -6.72 14.04
C GLN A 281 -40.22 -6.99 12.53
N SER A 282 -39.22 -6.50 11.79
CA SER A 282 -39.03 -6.83 10.37
C SER A 282 -38.45 -8.24 10.20
N THR A 283 -39.30 -9.27 10.20
CA THR A 283 -38.89 -10.64 9.88
C THR A 283 -38.80 -10.87 8.37
N THR A 284 -38.01 -11.86 7.96
CA THR A 284 -37.71 -12.21 6.55
C THR A 284 -38.95 -12.55 5.69
N SER A 285 -40.12 -12.70 6.31
CA SER A 285 -41.39 -13.01 5.61
C SER A 285 -42.04 -11.78 4.93
N GLU A 286 -41.79 -10.55 5.40
CA GLU A 286 -42.38 -9.35 4.78
C GLU A 286 -41.60 -8.87 3.53
N VAL A 287 -40.30 -9.17 3.46
CA VAL A 287 -39.46 -8.88 2.27
C VAL A 287 -39.84 -9.78 1.09
N ALA A 288 -40.30 -11.00 1.34
CA ALA A 288 -40.77 -11.93 0.31
C ALA A 288 -42.09 -11.50 -0.36
N ASN A 289 -42.92 -10.71 0.33
CA ASN A 289 -44.26 -10.32 -0.15
C ASN A 289 -44.31 -9.02 -0.97
N ASN A 290 -43.22 -8.25 -1.05
CA ASN A 290 -43.15 -7.02 -1.85
C ASN A 290 -42.49 -7.19 -3.24
N VAL A 291 -42.07 -8.39 -3.62
CA VAL A 291 -41.60 -8.67 -4.99
C VAL A 291 -42.80 -9.00 -5.89
N LYS A 292 -43.23 -8.01 -6.67
CA LYS A 292 -44.33 -8.12 -7.63
C LYS A 292 -43.94 -9.01 -8.82
N LYS A 293 -44.05 -10.33 -8.65
CA LYS A 293 -43.78 -11.33 -9.70
C LYS A 293 -44.77 -11.18 -10.87
N PRO A 294 -44.31 -11.01 -12.12
CA PRO A 294 -45.16 -11.17 -13.29
C PRO A 294 -45.42 -12.66 -13.52
N ALA A 295 -46.70 -13.05 -13.65
CA ALA A 295 -47.10 -14.43 -13.91
C ALA A 295 -46.95 -14.78 -15.41
N LEU A 296 -46.42 -15.97 -15.69
CA LEU A 296 -46.49 -16.59 -17.01
C LEU A 296 -47.76 -17.46 -17.15
N ALA A 297 -48.16 -17.64 -18.41
CA ALA A 297 -49.03 -18.70 -18.92
C ALA A 297 -50.52 -18.70 -18.52
N ALA A 298 -51.33 -18.06 -19.37
CA ALA A 298 -52.61 -18.63 -19.81
C ALA A 298 -52.80 -18.33 -21.31
N VAL A 299 -52.72 -19.36 -22.15
CA VAL A 299 -52.98 -19.26 -23.60
C VAL A 299 -54.36 -19.81 -23.88
N THR A 300 -55.27 -18.96 -24.39
CA THR A 300 -56.40 -19.37 -25.24
C THR A 300 -56.71 -18.26 -26.25
N PRO A 301 -57.17 -18.60 -27.48
CA PRO A 301 -57.03 -17.69 -28.62
C PRO A 301 -58.32 -16.95 -29.01
N SER A 302 -58.18 -15.71 -29.48
CA SER A 302 -59.03 -15.17 -30.55
C SER A 302 -58.44 -13.94 -31.20
N SER A 303 -58.46 -13.94 -32.53
CA SER A 303 -57.98 -12.89 -33.42
C SER A 303 -58.69 -11.55 -33.23
N LYS A 304 -57.91 -10.45 -33.33
CA LYS A 304 -58.07 -9.42 -34.38
C LYS A 304 -56.90 -8.41 -34.33
N ASN A 305 -56.66 -7.78 -35.48
CA ASN A 305 -55.62 -6.78 -35.76
C ASN A 305 -55.71 -5.58 -34.77
N ASP A 306 -54.66 -4.81 -34.47
CA ASP A 306 -53.97 -3.90 -35.40
C ASP A 306 -52.56 -3.48 -34.91
N GLU A 307 -51.83 -2.77 -35.76
CA GLU A 307 -50.39 -2.46 -35.65
C GLU A 307 -50.01 -1.49 -34.51
N LYS A 308 -48.89 -1.77 -33.81
CA LYS A 308 -47.97 -0.70 -33.37
C LYS A 308 -46.52 -1.14 -33.07
N GLU A 309 -45.65 -0.84 -34.04
CA GLU A 309 -44.34 -0.19 -33.84
C GLU A 309 -43.34 -0.83 -32.84
N SER A 310 -42.50 -1.72 -33.34
CA SER A 310 -41.36 -2.29 -32.61
C SER A 310 -40.22 -1.26 -32.43
N ARG A 311 -39.91 -0.90 -31.18
CA ARG A 311 -38.65 -0.20 -30.85
C ARG A 311 -37.53 -1.23 -30.64
N PRO A 312 -36.40 -1.18 -31.36
CA PRO A 312 -35.40 -2.25 -31.32
C PRO A 312 -34.60 -2.25 -30.01
N VAL A 313 -34.32 -3.45 -29.50
CA VAL A 313 -33.35 -3.66 -28.42
C VAL A 313 -31.95 -3.33 -28.96
N LYS A 314 -31.22 -2.43 -28.29
CA LYS A 314 -29.84 -2.10 -28.68
C LYS A 314 -28.97 -3.36 -28.61
N PRO A 315 -28.15 -3.67 -29.64
CA PRO A 315 -27.22 -4.78 -29.57
C PRO A 315 -26.16 -4.51 -28.50
N LYS A 316 -25.72 -5.58 -27.80
CA LYS A 316 -24.57 -5.50 -26.88
C LYS A 316 -23.36 -4.99 -27.66
N ALA A 317 -22.78 -3.87 -27.24
CA ALA A 317 -21.58 -3.33 -27.85
C ALA A 317 -20.44 -4.37 -27.72
N LYS A 318 -19.62 -4.52 -28.77
CA LYS A 318 -18.38 -5.30 -28.67
C LYS A 318 -17.50 -4.64 -27.61
N VAL A 319 -17.04 -5.41 -26.64
CA VAL A 319 -16.03 -4.94 -25.66
C VAL A 319 -14.75 -4.66 -26.44
N VAL A 320 -14.42 -3.38 -26.57
CA VAL A 320 -13.13 -2.94 -27.13
C VAL A 320 -12.13 -2.96 -25.99
N VAL A 321 -11.46 -4.10 -25.80
CA VAL A 321 -10.28 -4.16 -24.94
C VAL A 321 -9.17 -3.36 -25.64
N PRO A 322 -8.58 -2.33 -25.01
CA PRO A 322 -7.53 -1.55 -25.63
C PRO A 322 -6.29 -2.40 -25.91
N LYS A 323 -5.65 -2.14 -27.04
CA LYS A 323 -4.32 -2.66 -27.30
C LYS A 323 -3.34 -1.95 -26.37
N VAL A 324 -2.74 -2.71 -25.44
CA VAL A 324 -1.76 -2.21 -24.47
C VAL A 324 -0.58 -1.53 -25.21
N ASP A 325 -0.43 -0.22 -25.04
CA ASP A 325 0.71 0.54 -25.55
C ASP A 325 1.79 0.67 -24.47
N LYS A 326 2.82 -0.16 -24.58
CA LYS A 326 3.97 -0.17 -23.66
C LYS A 326 4.65 1.21 -23.55
N LYS A 327 4.65 2.00 -24.63
CA LYS A 327 5.32 3.31 -24.65
C LYS A 327 4.67 4.34 -23.72
N MET A 328 3.37 4.24 -23.47
CA MET A 328 2.70 5.14 -22.51
C MET A 328 3.15 4.85 -21.07
N PHE A 329 3.40 3.59 -20.73
CA PHE A 329 3.93 3.21 -19.42
C PHE A 329 5.37 3.66 -19.25
N GLU A 330 6.24 3.38 -20.23
CA GLU A 330 7.64 3.84 -20.27
C GLU A 330 7.73 5.36 -20.09
N GLN A 331 6.98 6.14 -20.89
CA GLN A 331 6.96 7.61 -20.78
C GLN A 331 6.46 8.13 -19.42
N ARG A 332 5.49 7.45 -18.79
CA ARG A 332 5.08 7.79 -17.42
C ARG A 332 6.23 7.52 -16.46
N ASP A 333 6.82 6.34 -16.51
CA ASP A 333 7.83 5.90 -15.56
C ASP A 333 9.08 6.77 -15.62
N ASP A 334 9.55 7.13 -16.84
CA ASP A 334 10.65 8.07 -17.07
C ASP A 334 10.40 9.44 -16.41
N VAL A 335 9.18 9.97 -16.52
CA VAL A 335 8.83 11.29 -15.95
C VAL A 335 8.59 11.21 -14.44
N LEU A 336 8.05 10.10 -13.94
CA LEU A 336 7.79 9.94 -12.51
C LEU A 336 9.02 9.51 -11.70
N ALA A 337 10.01 8.83 -12.30
CA ALA A 337 11.22 8.38 -11.59
C ALA A 337 11.96 9.52 -10.84
N PRO A 338 12.34 10.65 -11.47
CA PRO A 338 13.00 11.75 -10.76
C PRO A 338 12.09 12.43 -9.73
N LEU A 339 10.78 12.51 -10.00
CA LEU A 339 9.80 13.09 -9.07
C LEU A 339 9.64 12.23 -7.81
N LYS A 340 9.54 10.90 -7.95
CA LYS A 340 9.47 9.95 -6.83
C LYS A 340 10.69 10.11 -5.91
N VAL A 341 11.91 10.22 -6.45
CA VAL A 341 13.12 10.44 -5.64
C VAL A 341 13.07 11.77 -4.86
N GLN A 342 12.56 12.84 -5.47
CA GLN A 342 12.40 14.14 -4.81
C GLN A 342 11.32 14.09 -3.71
N MET A 343 10.16 13.53 -4.01
CA MET A 343 9.04 13.35 -3.08
C MET A 343 9.43 12.46 -1.88
N VAL A 344 10.14 11.35 -2.11
CA VAL A 344 10.68 10.48 -1.04
C VAL A 344 11.58 11.28 -0.10
N ARG A 345 12.46 12.14 -0.62
CA ARG A 345 13.32 13.01 0.20
C ARG A 345 12.50 14.03 0.99
N LYS A 346 11.45 14.62 0.41
CA LYS A 346 10.56 15.57 1.12
C LYS A 346 9.78 14.88 2.24
N VAL A 347 9.14 13.72 1.98
CA VAL A 347 8.41 12.96 3.00
C VAL A 347 9.35 12.45 4.12
N LYS A 348 10.55 11.94 3.77
CA LYS A 348 11.56 11.54 4.77
C LYS A 348 11.99 12.70 5.69
N ARG A 349 11.98 13.96 5.22
CA ARG A 349 12.25 15.15 6.05
C ARG A 349 11.07 15.45 6.98
N VAL A 350 9.84 15.54 6.44
CA VAL A 350 8.64 15.79 7.26
C VAL A 350 8.52 14.77 8.40
N LEU A 351 8.70 13.48 8.10
CA LEU A 351 8.73 12.42 9.10
C LEU A 351 9.87 12.55 10.13
N ALA A 352 11.04 13.07 9.72
CA ALA A 352 12.14 13.31 10.66
C ALA A 352 11.87 14.53 11.55
N ASP A 353 11.25 15.58 11.02
CA ASP A 353 10.87 16.78 11.77
C ASP A 353 9.76 16.46 12.80
N GLU A 354 8.79 15.62 12.43
CA GLU A 354 7.76 15.07 13.32
C GLU A 354 8.33 14.19 14.44
N GLU A 355 9.23 13.25 14.09
CA GLU A 355 9.93 12.40 15.07
C GLU A 355 10.73 13.27 16.06
N ASN A 356 11.48 14.23 15.57
CA ASN A 356 12.27 15.16 16.39
C ASN A 356 11.35 15.98 17.31
N ALA A 357 10.27 16.56 16.79
CA ALA A 357 9.31 17.32 17.58
C ALA A 357 8.70 16.50 18.72
N MET A 358 8.29 15.25 18.46
CA MET A 358 7.75 14.36 19.49
C MET A 358 8.81 13.90 20.50
N LEU A 359 10.03 13.58 20.06
CA LEU A 359 11.11 13.21 20.98
C LEU A 359 11.52 14.39 21.88
N THR A 360 11.60 15.61 21.34
CA THR A 360 11.82 16.84 22.13
C THR A 360 10.68 17.10 23.10
N TYR A 361 9.42 16.88 22.71
CA TYR A 361 8.29 16.99 23.62
C TYR A 361 8.40 16.00 24.79
N LEU A 362 8.69 14.73 24.51
CA LEU A 362 8.85 13.69 25.53
C LEU A 362 10.00 14.02 26.49
N GLN A 363 11.13 14.50 26.00
CA GLN A 363 12.27 14.91 26.85
C GLN A 363 11.86 15.97 27.90
N GLY A 364 10.92 16.86 27.58
CA GLY A 364 10.41 17.89 28.48
C GLY A 364 9.34 17.43 29.49
N LYS A 365 8.95 16.14 29.50
CA LYS A 365 7.88 15.59 30.35
C LYS A 365 8.37 14.44 31.24
N LYS A 366 7.71 14.27 32.39
CA LYS A 366 8.00 13.19 33.36
C LYS A 366 7.31 11.86 33.04
N SER A 367 6.25 11.91 32.25
CA SER A 367 5.48 10.76 31.77
C SER A 367 4.84 11.12 30.44
N VAL A 368 4.43 10.11 29.66
CA VAL A 368 3.70 10.31 28.40
C VAL A 368 2.31 10.88 28.70
N VAL A 369 1.78 11.67 27.77
CA VAL A 369 0.41 12.22 27.79
C VAL A 369 -0.28 11.81 26.48
N ALA A 370 -1.61 11.79 26.47
CA ALA A 370 -2.44 11.30 25.35
C ALA A 370 -2.03 11.86 23.97
N LEU A 371 -2.31 11.09 22.91
CA LEU A 371 -1.91 11.37 21.52
C LEU A 371 -2.15 12.82 21.05
N GLU A 372 -3.28 13.42 21.46
CA GLU A 372 -3.65 14.82 21.15
C GLU A 372 -2.65 15.87 21.66
N THR A 373 -1.74 15.49 22.55
CA THR A 373 -0.66 16.34 23.07
C THR A 373 0.72 16.03 22.47
N LEU A 374 0.85 14.91 21.75
CA LEU A 374 2.07 14.51 21.03
C LEU A 374 2.03 14.94 19.56
N LEU A 375 0.85 14.81 18.92
CA LEU A 375 0.62 15.19 17.53
C LEU A 375 -0.33 16.39 17.45
N PRO A 376 -0.25 17.23 16.40
CA PRO A 376 -1.25 18.25 16.13
C PRO A 376 -2.61 17.62 15.76
N ALA A 377 -3.61 18.44 15.44
CA ALA A 377 -4.90 17.95 14.94
C ALA A 377 -4.74 17.13 13.64
N ALA A 378 -5.68 16.23 13.35
CA ALA A 378 -5.64 15.33 12.18
C ALA A 378 -5.42 16.10 10.87
N ASP A 379 -6.27 17.09 10.61
CA ASP A 379 -6.21 17.93 9.41
C ASP A 379 -4.88 18.69 9.29
N THR A 380 -4.33 19.20 10.41
CA THR A 380 -3.05 19.92 10.42
C THR A 380 -1.87 19.01 10.10
N HIS A 381 -1.87 17.77 10.58
CA HIS A 381 -0.83 16.77 10.27
C HIS A 381 -0.87 16.38 8.79
N ALA A 382 -2.07 16.13 8.25
CA ALA A 382 -2.21 15.88 6.82
C ALA A 382 -1.77 17.08 5.97
N GLN A 383 -2.09 18.29 6.40
CA GLN A 383 -1.71 19.53 5.73
C GLN A 383 -0.18 19.68 5.61
N GLN A 384 0.60 19.26 6.60
CA GLN A 384 2.07 19.32 6.57
C GLN A 384 2.67 18.46 5.43
N HIS A 385 2.21 17.22 5.25
CA HIS A 385 2.64 16.39 4.12
C HIS A 385 2.11 16.91 2.77
N ILE A 386 0.86 17.41 2.75
CA ILE A 386 0.23 18.00 1.57
C ILE A 386 1.06 19.19 1.05
N GLU A 387 1.42 20.13 1.92
CA GLU A 387 2.20 21.31 1.55
C GLU A 387 3.59 20.92 1.01
N ALA A 388 4.27 19.98 1.67
CA ALA A 388 5.56 19.47 1.22
C ALA A 388 5.50 18.82 -0.18
N LEU A 389 4.40 18.13 -0.52
CA LEU A 389 4.26 17.39 -1.79
C LEU A 389 3.58 18.17 -2.92
N THR A 390 2.94 19.30 -2.64
CA THR A 390 2.03 20.00 -3.59
C THR A 390 2.70 20.33 -4.92
N GLU A 391 3.96 20.77 -4.93
CA GLU A 391 4.68 21.13 -6.17
C GLU A 391 4.97 19.92 -7.07
N ASP A 392 5.40 18.82 -6.47
CA ASP A 392 5.78 17.59 -7.19
C ASP A 392 4.53 16.87 -7.70
N VAL A 393 3.47 16.83 -6.87
CA VAL A 393 2.13 16.38 -7.22
C VAL A 393 1.57 17.15 -8.42
N MET A 394 1.65 18.49 -8.41
CA MET A 394 1.22 19.28 -9.55
C MET A 394 2.10 19.06 -10.79
N THR A 395 3.38 18.77 -10.62
CA THR A 395 4.28 18.44 -11.73
C THR A 395 3.94 17.09 -12.36
N ALA A 396 3.67 16.06 -11.54
CA ALA A 396 3.20 14.75 -11.97
C ALA A 396 1.83 14.82 -12.68
N ALA A 397 0.88 15.59 -12.13
CA ALA A 397 -0.42 15.81 -12.77
C ALA A 397 -0.29 16.53 -14.12
N MET A 398 0.54 17.58 -14.21
CA MET A 398 0.80 18.26 -15.48
C MET A 398 1.50 17.36 -16.51
N ALA A 399 2.31 16.39 -16.08
CA ALA A 399 2.89 15.38 -16.97
C ALA A 399 1.85 14.42 -17.52
N GLY A 400 0.96 13.89 -16.67
CA GLY A 400 -0.16 13.04 -17.09
C GLY A 400 -1.10 13.76 -18.06
N ALA A 401 -1.41 15.03 -17.81
CA ALA A 401 -2.19 15.86 -18.72
C ALA A 401 -1.53 16.02 -20.10
N LYS A 402 -0.21 16.19 -20.14
CA LYS A 402 0.56 16.30 -21.39
C LYS A 402 0.63 14.98 -22.17
N SER A 403 0.48 13.83 -21.51
CA SER A 403 0.51 12.52 -22.19
C SER A 403 -0.73 12.26 -23.06
N LEU A 404 -1.91 12.77 -22.64
CA LEU A 404 -3.16 12.62 -23.38
C LEU A 404 -3.56 13.84 -24.21
N SER A 405 -2.88 14.98 -24.04
CA SER A 405 -3.22 16.23 -24.76
C SER A 405 -1.96 16.99 -25.20
N PRO A 406 -1.77 17.24 -26.51
CA PRO A 406 -0.64 18.02 -27.03
C PRO A 406 -0.80 19.53 -26.81
N SER A 407 -1.83 19.95 -26.06
CA SER A 407 -2.12 21.35 -25.75
C SER A 407 -0.96 22.10 -25.08
N LEU A 408 -0.90 23.41 -25.28
CA LEU A 408 0.08 24.26 -24.60
C LEU A 408 -0.06 24.19 -23.08
N LYS A 409 1.08 24.27 -22.38
CA LYS A 409 1.16 24.25 -20.90
C LYS A 409 0.25 25.29 -20.23
N ALA A 410 0.00 26.42 -20.89
CA ALA A 410 -0.90 27.47 -20.42
C ALA A 410 -2.38 27.04 -20.42
N ASP A 411 -2.82 26.24 -21.39
CA ASP A 411 -4.19 25.76 -21.49
C ASP A 411 -4.43 24.53 -20.61
N LEU A 412 -3.45 23.63 -20.53
CA LEU A 412 -3.49 22.52 -19.56
C LEU A 412 -3.65 23.03 -18.11
N ARG A 413 -2.97 24.13 -17.74
CA ARG A 413 -3.11 24.77 -16.42
C ARG A 413 -4.50 25.35 -16.12
N LYS A 414 -5.34 25.61 -17.14
CA LYS A 414 -6.73 26.05 -16.94
C LYS A 414 -7.64 24.88 -16.56
N ARG A 415 -7.31 23.65 -17.02
CA ARG A 415 -8.05 22.41 -16.73
C ARG A 415 -7.52 21.72 -15.46
N VAL A 416 -6.21 21.56 -15.36
CA VAL A 416 -5.51 20.92 -14.24
C VAL A 416 -5.20 21.97 -13.17
N THR A 417 -6.24 22.40 -12.46
CA THR A 417 -6.10 23.35 -11.35
C THR A 417 -5.60 22.64 -10.08
N ASN A 418 -4.89 23.37 -9.22
CA ASN A 418 -4.41 22.82 -7.94
C ASN A 418 -5.56 22.23 -7.12
N THR A 419 -6.67 22.97 -6.99
CA THR A 419 -7.88 22.51 -6.29
C THR A 419 -8.43 21.18 -6.81
N ALA A 420 -8.50 20.99 -8.14
CA ALA A 420 -9.07 19.78 -8.74
C ALA A 420 -8.17 18.52 -8.63
N VAL A 421 -6.85 18.73 -8.49
CA VAL A 421 -5.87 17.67 -8.19
C VAL A 421 -5.89 17.36 -6.69
N MET A 422 -5.73 18.38 -5.86
CA MET A 422 -5.62 18.23 -4.40
C MET A 422 -6.91 17.72 -3.74
N GLN A 423 -8.10 17.95 -4.32
CA GLN A 423 -9.36 17.36 -3.83
C GLN A 423 -9.31 15.82 -3.71
N VAL A 424 -8.57 15.14 -4.59
CA VAL A 424 -8.39 13.68 -4.54
C VAL A 424 -7.16 13.32 -3.71
N LEU A 425 -6.06 14.05 -3.89
CA LEU A 425 -4.78 13.68 -3.31
C LEU A 425 -4.64 14.03 -1.82
N SER A 426 -5.32 15.07 -1.31
CA SER A 426 -5.31 15.37 0.13
C SER A 426 -5.89 14.21 0.93
N LYS A 427 -7.04 13.69 0.49
CA LYS A 427 -7.69 12.52 1.08
C LYS A 427 -6.79 11.28 0.99
N ASN A 428 -6.16 11.04 -0.17
CA ASN A 428 -5.26 9.89 -0.33
C ASN A 428 -4.01 9.98 0.56
N ILE A 429 -3.41 11.17 0.71
CA ILE A 429 -2.25 11.40 1.61
C ILE A 429 -2.66 11.13 3.07
N ASP A 430 -3.83 11.62 3.51
CA ASP A 430 -4.35 11.33 4.85
C ASP A 430 -4.57 9.83 5.07
N GLU A 431 -5.21 9.15 4.13
CA GLU A 431 -5.57 7.73 4.22
C GLU A 431 -4.38 6.78 4.13
N THR A 432 -3.32 7.14 3.39
CA THR A 432 -2.16 6.26 3.16
C THR A 432 -0.99 6.50 4.10
N ILE A 433 -0.74 7.76 4.49
CA ILE A 433 0.43 8.13 5.32
C ILE A 433 -0.02 8.46 6.75
N VAL A 434 -0.93 9.43 6.89
CA VAL A 434 -1.18 10.16 8.15
C VAL A 434 -1.97 9.31 9.14
N ARG A 435 -3.09 8.74 8.69
CA ARG A 435 -3.99 7.95 9.52
C ARG A 435 -3.33 6.65 9.99
N PRO A 436 -2.66 5.85 9.14
CA PRO A 436 -1.93 4.66 9.60
C PRO A 436 -0.77 4.98 10.55
N LEU A 437 -0.07 6.11 10.34
CA LEU A 437 0.99 6.58 11.25
C LEU A 437 0.40 6.94 12.62
N ARG A 438 -0.69 7.73 12.65
CA ARG A 438 -1.42 8.07 13.89
C ARG A 438 -1.89 6.84 14.65
N GLU A 439 -2.49 5.86 13.97
CA GLU A 439 -2.97 4.62 14.57
C GLU A 439 -1.83 3.75 15.14
N ARG A 440 -0.62 3.82 14.58
CA ARG A 440 0.55 3.09 15.10
C ARG A 440 1.21 3.83 16.27
N ILE A 441 1.25 5.17 16.23
CA ILE A 441 1.70 6.00 17.36
C ILE A 441 0.72 5.86 18.55
N GLN A 442 -0.60 5.85 18.31
CA GLN A 442 -1.63 5.62 19.34
C GLN A 442 -1.40 4.30 20.07
N ARG A 443 -1.19 3.20 19.32
CA ARG A 443 -0.85 1.90 19.91
C ARG A 443 0.46 1.94 20.70
N GLY A 444 1.44 2.73 20.27
CA GLY A 444 2.67 2.97 21.04
C GLY A 444 2.41 3.65 22.39
N VAL A 445 1.51 4.66 22.43
CA VAL A 445 1.09 5.33 23.68
C VAL A 445 0.38 4.35 24.62
N GLU A 446 -0.45 3.47 24.09
CA GLU A 446 -1.16 2.44 24.85
C GLU A 446 -0.20 1.38 25.41
N GLN A 447 0.77 0.94 24.58
CA GLN A 447 1.78 -0.06 24.96
C GLN A 447 2.73 0.45 26.04
N SER A 448 3.21 1.70 25.95
CA SER A 448 4.18 2.23 26.91
C SER A 448 3.61 2.49 28.31
N ASN A 449 2.28 2.43 28.48
CA ASN A 449 1.59 2.59 29.76
C ASN A 449 2.04 3.83 30.57
N GLY A 450 2.40 4.92 29.88
CA GLY A 450 2.90 6.16 30.48
C GLY A 450 4.43 6.26 30.64
N ASP A 451 5.18 5.18 30.45
CA ASP A 451 6.65 5.20 30.40
C ASP A 451 7.12 5.98 29.17
N ARG A 452 8.00 6.94 29.43
CA ARG A 452 8.57 7.88 28.46
C ARG A 452 9.66 7.23 27.61
N ASP A 453 10.49 6.38 28.20
CA ASP A 453 11.67 5.81 27.56
C ASP A 453 11.26 4.66 26.64
N GLU A 454 10.27 3.86 27.05
CA GLU A 454 9.59 2.90 26.19
C GLU A 454 8.89 3.59 25.01
N MET A 455 8.11 4.65 25.26
CA MET A 455 7.47 5.41 24.18
C MET A 455 8.48 6.03 23.20
N ALA A 456 9.59 6.57 23.70
CA ALA A 456 10.65 7.09 22.84
C ALA A 456 11.33 5.98 22.02
N SER A 457 11.39 4.75 22.52
CA SER A 457 11.86 3.58 21.76
C SER A 457 10.87 3.20 20.65
N LEU A 458 9.58 3.09 21.00
CA LEU A 458 8.49 2.75 20.08
C LEU A 458 8.36 3.79 18.95
N LEU A 459 8.43 5.09 19.26
CA LEU A 459 8.43 6.15 18.25
C LEU A 459 9.55 6.00 17.23
N ARG A 460 10.81 5.84 17.70
CA ARG A 460 11.95 5.64 16.79
C ARG A 460 11.78 4.41 15.92
N SER A 461 11.22 3.33 16.47
CA SER A 461 10.91 2.11 15.70
C SER A 461 9.90 2.40 14.57
N VAL A 462 8.78 3.04 14.89
CA VAL A 462 7.72 3.41 13.92
C VAL A 462 8.25 4.35 12.84
N PHE A 463 8.95 5.43 13.22
CA PHE A 463 9.50 6.38 12.25
C PHE A 463 10.63 5.78 11.40
N ARG A 464 11.43 4.88 11.95
CA ARG A 464 12.43 4.11 11.19
C ARG A 464 11.75 3.19 10.18
N GLU A 465 10.73 2.42 10.58
CA GLU A 465 9.95 1.56 9.68
C GLU A 465 9.34 2.37 8.53
N TRP A 466 8.68 3.50 8.84
CA TRP A 466 8.08 4.37 7.83
C TRP A 466 9.14 4.88 6.85
N LYS A 467 10.21 5.52 7.35
CA LYS A 467 11.27 6.09 6.52
C LYS A 467 12.02 5.04 5.70
N MET A 468 12.28 3.84 6.23
CA MET A 468 13.09 2.83 5.54
C MET A 468 12.28 1.90 4.63
N GLN A 469 11.05 1.54 4.98
CA GLN A 469 10.30 0.47 4.30
C GLN A 469 9.03 0.93 3.57
N ARG A 470 8.38 2.02 4.02
CA ARG A 470 7.03 2.38 3.52
C ARG A 470 6.97 3.62 2.63
N VAL A 471 7.80 4.65 2.89
CA VAL A 471 7.73 5.94 2.18
C VAL A 471 7.84 5.80 0.67
N GLU A 472 8.67 4.88 0.17
CA GLU A 472 8.90 4.73 -1.27
C GLU A 472 7.67 4.19 -2.00
N GLN A 473 6.95 3.25 -1.37
CA GLN A 473 5.68 2.73 -1.88
C GLN A 473 4.58 3.81 -1.86
N PHE A 474 4.41 4.50 -0.73
CA PHE A 474 3.40 5.57 -0.61
C PHE A 474 3.63 6.69 -1.63
N VAL A 475 4.88 7.13 -1.80
CA VAL A 475 5.23 8.15 -2.80
C VAL A 475 5.03 7.64 -4.22
N ALA A 476 5.34 6.37 -4.51
CA ALA A 476 5.10 5.80 -5.83
C ALA A 476 3.60 5.82 -6.18
N ASP A 477 2.73 5.47 -5.24
CA ASP A 477 1.28 5.46 -5.41
C ASP A 477 0.71 6.87 -5.57
N ILE A 478 1.13 7.82 -4.72
CA ILE A 478 0.73 9.24 -4.84
C ILE A 478 1.16 9.82 -6.20
N ALA A 479 2.36 9.49 -6.69
CA ALA A 479 2.86 9.96 -7.98
C ALA A 479 2.05 9.39 -9.17
N VAL A 480 1.67 8.12 -9.13
CA VAL A 480 0.83 7.49 -10.18
C VAL A 480 -0.61 8.02 -10.11
N LEU A 481 -1.16 8.23 -8.91
CA LEU A 481 -2.46 8.85 -8.71
C LEU A 481 -2.49 10.30 -9.21
N ALA A 482 -1.44 11.09 -8.92
CA ALA A 482 -1.28 12.46 -9.42
C ALA A 482 -1.29 12.50 -10.96
N TYR A 483 -0.46 11.66 -11.58
CA TYR A 483 -0.36 11.55 -13.04
C TYR A 483 -1.70 11.16 -13.66
N SER A 484 -2.34 10.11 -13.14
CA SER A 484 -3.63 9.60 -13.63
C SER A 484 -4.75 10.63 -13.44
N ARG A 485 -4.75 11.37 -12.33
CA ARG A 485 -5.68 12.48 -12.08
C ARG A 485 -5.48 13.61 -13.09
N GLY A 486 -4.23 13.96 -13.40
CA GLY A 486 -3.91 14.98 -14.40
C GLY A 486 -4.32 14.58 -15.83
N ALA A 487 -4.05 13.32 -16.20
CA ALA A 487 -4.52 12.73 -17.45
C ALA A 487 -6.05 12.71 -17.55
N TYR A 488 -6.75 12.40 -16.46
CA TYR A 488 -8.21 12.46 -16.38
C TYR A 488 -8.76 13.89 -16.56
N LEU A 489 -8.16 14.89 -15.89
CA LEU A 489 -8.65 16.27 -15.89
C LEU A 489 -8.45 17.03 -17.21
N THR A 490 -7.56 16.58 -18.10
CA THR A 490 -7.36 17.26 -19.39
C THR A 490 -8.42 16.91 -20.45
N LEU A 491 -9.17 15.83 -20.26
CA LEU A 491 -10.07 15.26 -21.26
C LEU A 491 -11.40 16.02 -21.34
N ASP A 492 -12.05 16.01 -22.51
CA ASP A 492 -13.35 16.63 -22.71
C ASP A 492 -14.50 15.70 -22.29
N GLN A 493 -15.61 16.27 -21.82
CA GLN A 493 -16.79 15.51 -21.42
C GLN A 493 -17.33 14.67 -22.59
N GLY A 494 -17.65 13.40 -22.32
CA GLY A 494 -18.11 12.45 -23.33
C GLY A 494 -17.00 11.72 -24.09
N THR A 495 -15.72 12.09 -23.93
CA THR A 495 -14.61 11.28 -24.47
C THR A 495 -14.63 9.89 -23.83
N LYS A 496 -14.50 8.84 -24.63
CA LYS A 496 -14.49 7.45 -24.14
C LYS A 496 -13.08 7.00 -23.79
N MET A 497 -12.94 6.51 -22.57
CA MET A 497 -11.70 5.98 -22.03
C MET A 497 -11.78 4.46 -21.91
N CYS A 498 -10.62 3.86 -21.72
CA CYS A 498 -10.47 2.48 -21.32
C CYS A 498 -9.36 2.37 -20.27
N TRP A 499 -9.50 1.41 -19.36
CA TRP A 499 -8.49 1.11 -18.35
C TRP A 499 -7.44 0.19 -18.95
N MET A 500 -6.19 0.65 -18.98
CA MET A 500 -5.06 -0.09 -19.53
C MET A 500 -4.22 -0.63 -18.37
N VAL A 501 -4.21 -1.96 -18.23
CA VAL A 501 -3.38 -2.66 -17.22
C VAL A 501 -1.92 -2.61 -17.66
N ASP A 502 -1.03 -2.33 -16.71
CA ASP A 502 0.43 -2.35 -16.91
C ASP A 502 0.94 -3.79 -16.83
N PRO A 503 1.54 -4.37 -17.89
CA PRO A 503 2.07 -5.73 -17.85
C PRO A 503 3.21 -5.93 -16.84
N ASN A 504 3.84 -4.85 -16.39
CA ASN A 504 4.89 -4.83 -15.38
C ASN A 504 4.33 -4.33 -14.02
N GLY A 505 3.02 -4.25 -13.86
CA GLY A 505 2.35 -4.00 -12.58
C GLY A 505 2.11 -5.29 -11.79
N PRO A 506 1.81 -5.21 -10.48
CA PRO A 506 1.29 -6.36 -9.75
C PRO A 506 -0.06 -6.80 -10.35
N SER A 507 -0.27 -8.11 -10.46
CA SER A 507 -1.54 -8.70 -10.89
C SER A 507 -2.68 -8.31 -9.94
N CYS A 508 -3.81 -7.86 -10.48
CA CYS A 508 -4.94 -7.44 -9.67
C CYS A 508 -6.27 -7.58 -10.42
N ALA A 509 -7.20 -8.33 -9.82
CA ALA A 509 -8.54 -8.54 -10.36
C ALA A 509 -9.29 -7.21 -10.60
N ASP A 510 -9.19 -6.24 -9.69
CA ASP A 510 -9.81 -4.92 -9.83
C ASP A 510 -9.32 -4.17 -11.09
N ALA A 511 -8.03 -4.31 -11.43
CA ALA A 511 -7.45 -3.68 -12.60
C ALA A 511 -7.89 -4.39 -13.90
N GLU A 512 -8.02 -5.71 -13.86
CA GLU A 512 -8.51 -6.53 -14.96
C GLU A 512 -10.00 -6.28 -15.22
N ASP A 513 -10.85 -6.28 -14.19
CA ASP A 513 -12.28 -5.96 -14.28
C ASP A 513 -12.53 -4.56 -14.83
N ASN A 514 -11.73 -3.57 -14.41
CA ASN A 514 -11.78 -2.23 -14.98
C ASN A 514 -11.39 -2.21 -16.47
N SER A 515 -10.48 -3.08 -16.90
CA SER A 515 -10.09 -3.20 -18.31
C SER A 515 -11.16 -3.91 -19.15
N LEU A 516 -11.80 -4.94 -18.60
CA LEU A 516 -12.90 -5.69 -19.22
C LEU A 516 -14.16 -4.85 -19.44
N ALA A 517 -14.34 -3.74 -18.72
CA ALA A 517 -15.38 -2.76 -19.00
C ALA A 517 -15.27 -2.14 -20.42
N GLY A 518 -14.04 -2.07 -20.97
CA GLY A 518 -13.77 -1.50 -22.28
C GLY A 518 -14.03 0.01 -22.32
N ALA A 519 -15.06 0.44 -23.05
CA ALA A 519 -15.32 1.84 -23.37
C ALA A 519 -16.23 2.54 -22.34
N THR A 520 -15.62 3.18 -21.34
CA THR A 520 -16.28 3.96 -20.29
C THR A 520 -16.27 5.46 -20.64
N ALA A 521 -17.38 6.19 -20.45
CA ALA A 521 -17.39 7.63 -20.70
C ALA A 521 -16.70 8.42 -19.57
N LEU A 522 -16.03 9.52 -19.90
CA LEU A 522 -15.41 10.40 -18.90
C LEU A 522 -16.47 10.90 -17.91
N GLY A 523 -16.30 10.57 -16.62
CA GLY A 523 -17.22 10.89 -15.53
C GLY A 523 -17.94 9.67 -14.95
N ASP A 524 -18.09 8.59 -15.73
CA ASP A 524 -18.66 7.33 -15.26
C ASP A 524 -17.61 6.53 -14.46
N ASN A 525 -18.09 5.73 -13.51
CA ASN A 525 -17.24 4.83 -12.74
C ASN A 525 -17.03 3.51 -13.50
N TYR A 526 -15.82 2.97 -13.43
CA TYR A 526 -15.53 1.57 -13.80
C TYR A 526 -16.16 0.60 -12.77
N PRO A 527 -16.22 -0.73 -13.04
CA PRO A 527 -16.90 -1.71 -12.18
C PRO A 527 -16.51 -1.68 -10.70
N THR A 528 -15.24 -1.38 -10.41
CA THR A 528 -14.70 -1.25 -9.04
C THR A 528 -15.02 0.09 -8.35
N GLY A 529 -15.81 0.96 -8.98
CA GLY A 529 -16.18 2.29 -8.46
C GLY A 529 -15.19 3.42 -8.77
N HIS A 530 -14.01 3.11 -9.30
CA HIS A 530 -12.97 4.10 -9.63
C HIS A 530 -13.28 4.86 -10.93
N GLN A 531 -12.84 6.12 -11.03
CA GLN A 531 -12.93 6.94 -12.27
C GLN A 531 -11.61 6.94 -13.07
N HIS A 532 -10.49 6.74 -12.38
CA HIS A 532 -9.14 6.66 -12.93
C HIS A 532 -8.24 5.85 -11.98
N PRO A 533 -7.09 5.34 -12.42
CA PRO A 533 -6.08 4.76 -11.54
C PRO A 533 -5.64 5.75 -10.44
N THR A 534 -5.18 5.30 -9.27
CA THR A 534 -4.98 3.91 -8.84
C THR A 534 -6.27 3.23 -8.35
N ALA A 535 -6.38 1.90 -8.52
CA ALA A 535 -7.46 1.09 -7.92
C ALA A 535 -7.07 0.47 -6.57
N HIS A 536 -5.77 0.31 -6.31
CA HIS A 536 -5.20 -0.28 -5.11
C HIS A 536 -3.77 0.26 -4.89
N ALA A 537 -3.17 -0.01 -3.73
CA ALA A 537 -1.75 0.27 -3.49
C ALA A 537 -0.86 -0.55 -4.43
N GLY A 538 0.18 0.05 -5.00
CA GLY A 538 1.03 -0.54 -6.04
C GLY A 538 0.41 -0.57 -7.43
N CYS A 539 -0.79 -0.03 -7.65
CA CYS A 539 -1.43 -0.02 -8.98
C CYS A 539 -0.63 0.84 -9.97
N ARG A 540 -0.17 0.22 -11.07
CA ARG A 540 0.56 0.89 -12.15
C ARG A 540 -0.29 1.08 -13.41
N CYS A 541 -1.61 1.01 -13.36
CA CYS A 541 -2.46 1.17 -14.55
C CYS A 541 -2.49 2.60 -15.12
N LEU A 542 -3.01 2.75 -16.34
CA LEU A 542 -3.24 4.04 -17.02
C LEU A 542 -4.66 4.11 -17.61
N LEU A 543 -5.12 5.31 -17.94
CA LEU A 543 -6.26 5.52 -18.84
C LEU A 543 -5.75 5.79 -20.26
N ALA A 544 -6.35 5.14 -21.25
CA ALA A 544 -6.14 5.46 -22.66
C ALA A 544 -7.44 5.96 -23.30
N PRO A 545 -7.40 7.04 -24.11
CA PRO A 545 -8.53 7.45 -24.92
C PRO A 545 -8.78 6.43 -26.04
N ILE A 546 -10.04 6.04 -26.22
CA ILE A 546 -10.45 5.30 -27.40
C ILE A 546 -10.65 6.33 -28.51
N GLY A 547 -9.77 6.30 -29.51
CA GLY A 547 -9.93 7.09 -30.73
C GLY A 547 -11.21 6.71 -31.50
N GLU A 548 -11.74 7.65 -32.28
CA GLU A 548 -12.88 7.41 -33.18
C GLU A 548 -12.54 6.43 -34.31
#